data_AF-A0A1A9WPL6-F1
#
_entry.id   AF-A0A1A9WPL6-F1
#
_cell.length_a   1.000
_cell.length_b   1.000
_cell.length_c   1.000
_cell.angle_alpha   90.00
_cell.angle_beta   90.00
_cell.angle_gamma   90.00
#
_symmetry.space_group_name_H-M   'P 1'
#
loop_
_entity.id
_entity.type
_entity.pdbx_description
1 polymer ?
#
loop_
_entity_poly.entity_id
_entity_poly.type
_entity_poly.pdbx_seq_one_letter_code
_entity_poly.pdbx_strand_id
1 'polypeptide(L)'
;MKNNYQQIQHLAYAGHEIATESISQQQGLQDKGYEEWVGEMIGMREILRHFSNVSVNDVVGMRAPFLKPGRNTQYKVIEDFGYIYDSSITVPPVPVPVWPYTLDYKISHECKSGTCPSKTFPGVWEVPLNTHYVEGFEGGHCPYLDQCVLHNLDENEVFEWLQEDFSRYYEQNKAPYMMPFHTNWFQTKALTNGLHKFLDWVLELPDVYALTVTQMLQYMTDPKEMREINTIDAWKCDKSVAVAPKPCNIWNTCALPFKIPEQNITDTRYMETCRECPNVYPWLGDAGGTGISGRDNYIFSGPVQDADGENVDEN
;
A
#
# COMPACT_ATOMS: atom_id res chain seq x y z
N MET A 1 5.41 -13.55 -5.17
CA MET A 1 3.98 -13.46 -5.51
C MET A 1 3.80 -13.54 -7.03
N LYS A 2 2.66 -13.99 -7.56
CA LYS A 2 2.36 -13.97 -9.01
C LYS A 2 1.33 -12.86 -9.25
N ASN A 3 1.70 -11.80 -9.98
CA ASN A 3 0.80 -10.69 -10.30
C ASN A 3 0.33 -10.74 -11.75
N ASN A 4 -0.89 -10.24 -11.97
CA ASN A 4 -1.42 -9.97 -13.30
C ASN A 4 -1.31 -8.46 -13.58
N TYR A 5 -0.31 -8.07 -14.38
CA TYR A 5 -0.02 -6.67 -14.66
C TYR A 5 -1.05 -6.03 -15.60
N GLN A 6 -1.79 -6.82 -16.39
CA GLN A 6 -2.92 -6.32 -17.16
C GLN A 6 -4.09 -5.90 -16.25
N GLN A 7 -4.39 -6.68 -15.20
CA GLN A 7 -5.42 -6.31 -14.23
C GLN A 7 -5.04 -5.08 -13.40
N ILE A 8 -3.75 -4.97 -13.02
CA ILE A 8 -3.24 -3.76 -12.38
C ILE A 8 -3.43 -2.53 -13.28
N GLN A 9 -3.15 -2.65 -14.59
CA GLN A 9 -3.38 -1.57 -15.55
C GLN A 9 -4.88 -1.22 -15.66
N HIS A 10 -5.78 -2.20 -15.58
CA HIS A 10 -7.21 -1.96 -15.53
C HIS A 10 -7.63 -1.14 -14.30
N LEU A 11 -7.13 -1.50 -13.12
CA LEU A 11 -7.43 -0.77 -11.88
C LEU A 11 -6.91 0.67 -11.95
N ALA A 12 -5.66 0.84 -12.39
CA ALA A 12 -5.04 2.15 -12.61
C ALA A 12 -5.83 3.02 -13.61
N TYR A 13 -6.26 2.44 -14.73
CA TYR A 13 -7.07 3.14 -15.72
C TYR A 13 -8.46 3.54 -15.19
N ALA A 14 -9.03 2.72 -14.29
CA ALA A 14 -10.30 3.01 -13.63
C ALA A 14 -10.19 4.07 -12.52
N GLY A 15 -8.99 4.60 -12.25
CA GLY A 15 -8.75 5.65 -11.25
C GLY A 15 -8.45 5.12 -9.85
N HIS A 16 -8.20 3.82 -9.68
CA HIS A 16 -7.69 3.29 -8.42
C HIS A 16 -6.21 3.63 -8.25
N GLU A 17 -5.83 3.93 -7.01
CA GLU A 17 -4.44 4.14 -6.64
C GLU A 17 -3.65 2.82 -6.64
N ILE A 18 -2.44 2.87 -7.21
CA ILE A 18 -1.50 1.74 -7.20
C ILE A 18 -0.30 2.12 -6.34
N ALA A 19 0.01 1.28 -5.36
CA ALA A 19 1.12 1.42 -4.41
C ALA A 19 2.01 0.16 -4.44
N THR A 20 3.17 0.19 -3.77
CA THR A 20 4.11 -0.95 -3.74
C THR A 20 4.09 -1.72 -2.42
N GLU A 21 4.18 -3.05 -2.50
CA GLU A 21 4.36 -3.95 -1.34
C GLU A 21 5.55 -4.92 -1.54
N SER A 22 6.73 -4.38 -1.84
CA SER A 22 7.97 -5.12 -2.21
C SER A 22 7.84 -6.04 -3.45
N ILE A 23 8.96 -6.56 -3.95
CA ILE A 23 8.96 -7.58 -5.02
C ILE A 23 8.82 -8.97 -4.42
N SER A 24 9.67 -9.28 -3.45
CA SER A 24 9.87 -10.65 -2.98
C SER A 24 8.96 -11.03 -1.82
N GLN A 25 8.51 -10.03 -1.05
CA GLN A 25 7.92 -10.22 0.28
C GLN A 25 8.82 -11.08 1.19
N GLN A 26 10.13 -10.88 1.13
CA GLN A 26 11.08 -11.63 1.95
C GLN A 26 10.83 -11.37 3.45
N GLN A 27 10.94 -12.44 4.25
CA GLN A 27 10.95 -12.30 5.69
C GLN A 27 12.25 -11.65 6.14
N GLY A 28 12.18 -10.78 7.14
CA GLY A 28 13.36 -10.11 7.69
C GLY A 28 13.73 -8.81 6.98
N LEU A 29 12.95 -8.36 5.98
CA LEU A 29 13.20 -7.09 5.28
C LEU A 29 13.34 -5.91 6.26
N GLN A 30 12.62 -5.95 7.38
CA GLN A 30 12.67 -4.92 8.41
C GLN A 30 14.04 -4.69 9.06
N ASP A 31 14.95 -5.67 8.95
CA ASP A 31 16.31 -5.61 9.48
C ASP A 31 17.37 -5.56 8.36
N LYS A 32 16.97 -5.33 7.10
CA LYS A 32 17.87 -5.20 5.94
C LYS A 32 18.35 -3.76 5.72
N GLY A 33 19.40 -3.62 4.90
CA GLY A 33 20.04 -2.36 4.58
C GLY A 33 19.29 -1.56 3.51
N TYR A 34 19.82 -0.36 3.25
CA TYR A 34 19.23 0.61 2.32
C TYR A 34 19.07 0.02 0.92
N GLU A 35 20.12 -0.60 0.38
CA GLU A 35 20.10 -1.20 -0.97
C GLU A 35 19.05 -2.30 -1.13
N GLU A 36 18.81 -3.11 -0.09
CA GLU A 36 17.72 -4.10 -0.14
C GLU A 36 16.35 -3.44 -0.15
N TRP A 37 16.12 -2.39 0.65
CA TRP A 37 14.85 -1.65 0.63
C TRP A 37 14.62 -0.95 -0.72
N VAL A 38 15.66 -0.37 -1.29
CA VAL A 38 15.64 0.24 -2.63
C VAL A 38 15.30 -0.81 -3.68
N GLY A 39 16.01 -1.94 -3.71
CA GLY A 39 15.75 -3.02 -4.66
C GLY A 39 14.33 -3.57 -4.58
N GLU A 40 13.77 -3.67 -3.37
CA GLU A 40 12.40 -4.16 -3.15
C GLU A 40 11.32 -3.15 -3.53
N MET A 41 11.44 -1.90 -3.08
CA MET A 41 10.36 -0.91 -3.25
C MET A 41 10.47 -0.18 -4.59
N ILE A 42 11.67 0.25 -4.98
CA ILE A 42 11.91 0.96 -6.24
C ILE A 42 11.89 -0.02 -7.40
N GLY A 43 12.46 -1.21 -7.21
CA GLY A 43 12.33 -2.26 -8.21
C GLY A 43 10.88 -2.63 -8.49
N MET A 44 10.01 -2.73 -7.46
CA MET A 44 8.59 -2.99 -7.69
C MET A 44 7.91 -1.85 -8.45
N ARG A 45 8.23 -0.59 -8.13
CA ARG A 45 7.76 0.60 -8.87
C ARG A 45 8.16 0.55 -10.34
N GLU A 46 9.39 0.14 -10.64
CA GLU A 46 9.88 -0.02 -12.02
C GLU A 46 9.21 -1.19 -12.75
N ILE A 47 8.97 -2.32 -12.07
CA ILE A 47 8.19 -3.44 -12.63
C ILE A 47 6.78 -2.96 -13.03
N LEU A 48 6.10 -2.20 -12.18
CA LEU A 48 4.79 -1.61 -12.48
C LEU A 48 4.84 -0.71 -13.71
N ARG A 49 5.87 0.14 -13.83
CA ARG A 49 6.11 0.97 -15.02
C ARG A 49 6.25 0.11 -16.27
N HIS A 50 7.07 -0.92 -16.22
CA HIS A 50 7.38 -1.75 -17.38
C HIS A 50 6.19 -2.57 -17.87
N PHE A 51 5.41 -3.17 -16.96
CA PHE A 51 4.43 -4.21 -17.29
C PHE A 51 2.96 -3.81 -17.08
N SER A 52 2.68 -2.81 -16.25
CA SER A 52 1.34 -2.23 -16.09
C SER A 52 1.20 -0.85 -16.72
N ASN A 53 2.30 -0.27 -17.22
CA ASN A 53 2.32 1.06 -17.83
C ASN A 53 1.74 2.15 -16.91
N VAL A 54 1.93 1.97 -15.60
CA VAL A 54 1.60 2.95 -14.56
C VAL A 54 2.78 3.91 -14.46
N SER A 55 2.50 5.22 -14.37
CA SER A 55 3.55 6.22 -14.17
C SER A 55 4.23 6.03 -12.81
N VAL A 56 5.55 6.05 -12.77
CA VAL A 56 6.31 5.98 -11.50
C VAL A 56 6.00 7.14 -10.56
N ASN A 57 5.65 8.30 -11.13
CA ASN A 57 5.29 9.49 -10.36
C ASN A 57 3.91 9.39 -9.72
N ASP A 58 3.06 8.46 -10.18
CA ASP A 58 1.73 8.22 -9.62
C ASP A 58 1.75 7.10 -8.57
N VAL A 59 2.84 6.34 -8.46
CA VAL A 59 3.04 5.29 -7.45
C VAL A 59 3.76 5.88 -6.24
N VAL A 60 3.00 6.64 -5.45
CA VAL A 60 3.50 7.47 -4.35
C VAL A 60 3.36 6.85 -2.96
N GLY A 61 2.68 5.72 -2.86
CA GLY A 61 2.47 4.97 -1.62
C GLY A 61 3.26 3.68 -1.55
N MET A 62 3.65 3.29 -0.34
CA MET A 62 4.18 1.96 -0.10
C MET A 62 3.67 1.34 1.21
N ARG A 63 3.79 0.01 1.29
CA ARG A 63 3.57 -0.78 2.49
C ARG A 63 4.65 -1.84 2.61
N ALA A 64 5.21 -1.97 3.81
CA ALA A 64 6.18 -2.98 4.16
C ALA A 64 5.48 -4.35 4.28
N PRO A 65 6.10 -5.42 3.75
CA PRO A 65 5.53 -6.76 3.85
C PRO A 65 5.35 -7.17 5.32
N PHE A 66 4.26 -7.89 5.59
CA PHE A 66 3.89 -8.40 6.92
C PHE A 66 3.68 -7.33 8.01
N LEU A 67 3.48 -6.06 7.63
CA LEU A 67 3.35 -4.93 8.58
C LEU A 67 4.54 -4.84 9.53
N LYS A 68 5.73 -5.07 9.00
CA LYS A 68 7.01 -4.88 9.70
C LYS A 68 7.77 -3.73 9.08
N PRO A 69 7.56 -2.48 9.55
CA PRO A 69 8.32 -1.33 9.08
C PRO A 69 9.83 -1.54 9.25
N GLY A 70 10.66 -1.01 8.35
CA GLY A 70 12.11 -1.18 8.30
C GLY A 70 12.91 -0.15 9.06
N ARG A 71 12.50 0.15 10.30
CA ARG A 71 13.18 1.10 11.21
C ARG A 71 13.42 2.42 10.50
N ASN A 72 14.60 3.01 10.57
CA ASN A 72 14.93 4.25 9.85
C ASN A 72 15.24 4.00 8.37
N THR A 73 15.68 2.80 8.01
CA THR A 73 16.15 2.48 6.65
C THR A 73 15.03 2.59 5.62
N GLN A 74 13.85 2.04 5.92
CA GLN A 74 12.69 2.15 5.04
C GLN A 74 12.34 3.62 4.75
N TYR A 75 12.27 4.45 5.78
CA TYR A 75 11.80 5.82 5.63
C TYR A 75 12.85 6.73 4.98
N LYS A 76 14.14 6.37 5.08
CA LYS A 76 15.17 7.00 4.26
C LYS A 76 14.98 6.71 2.76
N VAL A 77 14.63 5.47 2.40
CA VAL A 77 14.28 5.12 1.01
C VAL A 77 13.01 5.86 0.54
N ILE A 78 12.01 6.00 1.42
CA ILE A 78 10.80 6.76 1.12
C ILE A 78 11.14 8.22 0.77
N GLU A 79 11.92 8.87 1.63
CA GLU A 79 12.36 10.26 1.46
C GLU A 79 13.17 10.43 0.15
N ASP A 80 14.20 9.61 -0.05
CA ASP A 80 15.12 9.73 -1.18
C ASP A 80 14.40 9.48 -2.53
N PHE A 81 13.49 8.52 -2.59
CA PHE A 81 12.82 8.15 -3.83
C PHE A 81 11.42 8.77 -3.98
N GLY A 82 11.10 9.76 -3.16
CA GLY A 82 9.88 10.57 -3.32
C GLY A 82 8.59 9.77 -3.18
N TYR A 83 8.56 8.73 -2.34
CA TYR A 83 7.28 8.24 -1.82
C TYR A 83 6.67 9.33 -0.93
N ILE A 84 5.36 9.56 -1.05
CA ILE A 84 4.63 10.53 -0.22
C ILE A 84 4.24 9.92 1.11
N TYR A 85 3.86 8.64 1.12
CA TYR A 85 3.37 7.98 2.32
C TYR A 85 3.80 6.53 2.46
N ASP A 86 3.92 6.12 3.72
CA ASP A 86 3.92 4.73 4.17
C ASP A 86 2.57 4.36 4.79
N SER A 87 2.19 3.09 4.71
CA SER A 87 1.04 2.55 5.44
C SER A 87 1.40 1.21 6.08
N SER A 88 2.48 1.18 6.86
CA SER A 88 3.01 -0.05 7.47
C SER A 88 2.86 -0.08 8.98
N ILE A 89 2.71 1.07 9.63
CA ILE A 89 2.66 1.14 11.08
C ILE A 89 1.25 0.79 11.56
N THR A 90 1.17 -0.24 12.39
CA THR A 90 -0.07 -0.65 13.06
C THR A 90 -0.23 0.09 14.38
N VAL A 91 -1.42 0.64 14.61
CA VAL A 91 -1.84 1.21 15.90
C VAL A 91 -2.53 0.13 16.72
N PRO A 92 -2.19 -0.08 18.01
CA PRO A 92 -2.91 -0.99 18.88
C PRO A 92 -4.42 -0.70 18.94
N PRO A 93 -5.25 -1.65 19.39
CA PRO A 93 -6.69 -1.42 19.58
C PRO A 93 -6.91 -0.30 20.61
N VAL A 94 -7.36 0.85 20.11
CA VAL A 94 -7.71 2.02 20.92
C VAL A 94 -9.13 2.48 20.59
N PRO A 95 -9.88 3.02 21.57
CA PRO A 95 -11.25 3.50 21.33
C PRO A 95 -11.33 4.68 20.36
N VAL A 96 -10.30 5.53 20.34
CA VAL A 96 -10.21 6.69 19.44
C VAL A 96 -9.15 6.38 18.38
N PRO A 97 -9.54 6.15 17.12
CA PRO A 97 -8.60 5.84 16.06
C PRO A 97 -7.63 6.99 15.79
N VAL A 98 -6.43 6.66 15.34
CA VAL A 98 -5.37 7.63 15.03
C VAL A 98 -5.50 8.11 13.60
N TRP A 99 -5.55 9.43 13.41
CA TRP A 99 -5.47 10.07 12.10
C TRP A 99 -4.08 9.89 11.48
N PRO A 100 -3.95 9.89 10.14
CA PRO A 100 -2.64 9.99 9.49
C PRO A 100 -1.83 11.18 10.03
N TYR A 101 -0.51 11.01 10.06
CA TYR A 101 0.41 12.00 10.60
C TYR A 101 1.69 12.01 9.79
N THR A 102 2.42 13.12 9.83
CA THR A 102 3.75 13.18 9.24
C THR A 102 4.81 12.69 10.23
N LEU A 103 5.92 12.21 9.70
CA LEU A 103 7.10 11.81 10.47
C LEU A 103 8.05 12.98 10.73
N ASP A 104 7.55 14.22 10.66
CA ASP A 104 8.24 15.43 11.14
C ASP A 104 8.54 15.33 12.65
N TYR A 105 7.69 14.62 13.39
CA TYR A 105 7.76 14.46 14.84
C TYR A 105 7.70 13.00 15.26
N LYS A 106 8.03 12.76 16.53
CA LYS A 106 7.96 11.43 17.14
C LYS A 106 6.53 10.87 17.06
N ILE A 107 6.43 9.60 16.66
CA ILE A 107 5.19 8.83 16.66
C ILE A 107 4.52 8.88 18.05
N SER A 108 3.23 9.22 18.06
CA SER A 108 2.46 9.51 19.28
C SER A 108 1.75 8.29 19.89
N HIS A 109 1.89 7.11 19.29
CA HIS A 109 1.31 5.86 19.77
C HIS A 109 2.38 4.75 19.87
N GLU A 110 2.02 3.65 20.50
CA GLU A 110 2.90 2.50 20.63
C GLU A 110 3.20 1.88 19.26
N CYS A 111 4.48 1.52 19.06
CA CYS A 111 4.94 0.75 17.92
C CYS A 111 4.85 -0.75 18.20
N LYS A 112 3.71 -1.37 17.87
CA LYS A 112 3.48 -2.80 18.14
C LYS A 112 4.48 -3.74 17.44
N SER A 113 4.97 -3.35 16.25
CA SER A 113 5.94 -4.14 15.48
C SER A 113 7.36 -4.12 16.07
N GLY A 114 7.69 -3.13 16.90
CA GLY A 114 9.05 -2.92 17.43
C GLY A 114 10.07 -2.44 16.40
N THR A 115 9.62 -2.11 15.18
CA THR A 115 10.49 -1.77 14.04
C THR A 115 10.10 -0.46 13.36
N CYS A 116 9.34 0.39 14.03
CA CYS A 116 9.00 1.74 13.57
C CYS A 116 10.24 2.65 13.51
N PRO A 117 10.20 3.76 12.76
CA PRO A 117 11.30 4.71 12.69
C PRO A 117 11.49 5.40 14.04
N SER A 118 12.75 5.71 14.37
CA SER A 118 13.14 6.45 15.57
C SER A 118 13.70 7.84 15.25
N LYS A 119 14.03 8.11 13.99
CA LYS A 119 14.44 9.41 13.47
C LYS A 119 13.25 10.14 12.83
N THR A 120 13.44 11.42 12.57
CA THR A 120 12.49 12.29 11.86
C THR A 120 12.71 12.16 10.35
N PHE A 121 11.62 12.10 9.59
CA PHE A 121 11.60 12.07 8.13
C PHE A 121 10.62 13.14 7.64
N PRO A 122 11.08 14.39 7.46
CA PRO A 122 10.19 15.51 7.24
C PRO A 122 9.33 15.37 5.98
N GLY A 123 8.06 15.73 6.09
CA GLY A 123 7.10 15.66 4.97
C GLY A 123 6.66 14.25 4.54
N VAL A 124 7.26 13.18 5.08
CA VAL A 124 6.78 11.81 4.87
C VAL A 124 5.53 11.56 5.70
N TRP A 125 4.46 11.12 5.06
CA TRP A 125 3.22 10.74 5.74
C TRP A 125 3.24 9.28 6.18
N GLU A 126 2.78 9.01 7.40
CA GLU A 126 2.32 7.69 7.81
C GLU A 126 0.79 7.67 7.77
N VAL A 127 0.24 6.68 7.08
CA VAL A 127 -1.18 6.35 7.06
C VAL A 127 -1.36 5.08 7.89
N PRO A 128 -1.56 5.23 9.22
CA PRO A 128 -1.47 4.11 10.15
C PRO A 128 -2.63 3.14 9.96
N LEU A 129 -2.35 1.86 10.19
CA LEU A 129 -3.35 0.82 10.26
C LEU A 129 -3.92 0.74 11.68
N ASN A 130 -5.05 1.41 11.89
CA ASN A 130 -5.82 1.27 13.11
C ASN A 130 -6.34 -0.16 13.23
N THR A 131 -5.98 -0.84 14.33
CA THR A 131 -6.41 -2.22 14.52
C THR A 131 -7.93 -2.30 14.65
N HIS A 132 -8.56 -3.15 13.84
CA HIS A 132 -10.00 -3.39 13.86
C HIS A 132 -10.39 -4.28 15.04
N TYR A 133 -11.51 -3.94 15.68
CA TYR A 133 -12.12 -4.73 16.75
C TYR A 133 -13.50 -4.18 17.11
N VAL A 134 -14.30 -5.00 17.79
CA VAL A 134 -15.66 -4.67 18.26
C VAL A 134 -15.81 -5.02 19.75
N GLU A 135 -16.64 -4.29 20.49
CA GLU A 135 -16.84 -4.48 21.92
C GLU A 135 -17.91 -5.56 22.16
N GLY A 136 -17.50 -6.83 22.18
CA GLY A 136 -18.40 -7.94 22.52
C GLY A 136 -18.12 -9.24 21.78
N PHE A 137 -17.35 -9.19 20.70
CA PHE A 137 -16.87 -10.39 20.03
C PHE A 137 -15.47 -10.74 20.54
N GLU A 138 -15.24 -12.01 20.86
CA GLU A 138 -13.90 -12.59 21.09
C GLU A 138 -13.04 -12.64 19.80
N GLY A 139 -13.42 -11.84 18.78
CA GLY A 139 -12.93 -11.86 17.41
C GLY A 139 -11.47 -11.42 17.22
N GLY A 140 -10.81 -11.04 18.31
CA GLY A 140 -9.41 -10.61 18.30
C GLY A 140 -9.20 -9.21 17.71
N HIS A 141 -7.95 -8.77 17.78
CA HIS A 141 -7.49 -7.47 17.30
C HIS A 141 -6.72 -7.67 16.00
N CYS A 142 -7.25 -7.17 14.88
CA CYS A 142 -6.78 -7.49 13.54
C CYS A 142 -6.43 -6.22 12.74
N PRO A 143 -5.16 -6.02 12.34
CA PRO A 143 -4.77 -4.93 11.44
C PRO A 143 -5.23 -5.17 10.00
N TYR A 144 -5.38 -6.43 9.59
CA TYR A 144 -5.97 -6.85 8.33
C TYR A 144 -7.32 -7.52 8.57
N LEU A 145 -8.33 -7.21 7.76
CA LEU A 145 -9.67 -7.74 8.00
C LEU A 145 -9.77 -9.25 7.79
N ASP A 146 -8.97 -9.82 6.90
CA ASP A 146 -8.88 -11.28 6.73
C ASP A 146 -8.19 -12.01 7.91
N GLN A 147 -7.65 -11.27 8.89
CA GLN A 147 -7.08 -11.81 10.11
C GLN A 147 -8.03 -11.70 11.31
N CYS A 148 -9.18 -11.05 11.15
CA CYS A 148 -10.20 -10.99 12.19
C CYS A 148 -10.89 -12.35 12.34
N VAL A 149 -11.21 -12.73 13.58
CA VAL A 149 -11.95 -13.96 13.85
C VAL A 149 -13.45 -13.65 13.79
N LEU A 150 -14.09 -14.08 12.70
CA LEU A 150 -15.54 -13.97 12.48
C LEU A 150 -16.15 -15.38 12.60
N HIS A 151 -16.85 -15.64 13.70
CA HIS A 151 -17.13 -17.01 14.17
C HIS A 151 -18.12 -17.79 13.31
N ASN A 152 -19.22 -17.18 12.86
CA ASN A 152 -20.27 -17.94 12.17
C ASN A 152 -20.21 -17.83 10.64
N LEU A 153 -19.28 -17.02 10.11
CA LEU A 153 -19.16 -16.69 8.67
C LEU A 153 -20.53 -16.47 8.02
N ASP A 154 -21.41 -15.75 8.72
CA ASP A 154 -22.72 -15.33 8.26
C ASP A 154 -22.64 -13.91 7.70
N GLU A 155 -23.33 -13.65 6.60
CA GLU A 155 -23.26 -12.34 5.93
C GLU A 155 -23.87 -11.19 6.74
N ASN A 156 -24.86 -11.45 7.62
CA ASN A 156 -25.41 -10.42 8.51
C ASN A 156 -24.47 -10.17 9.68
N GLU A 157 -23.87 -11.22 10.24
CA GLU A 157 -22.89 -11.08 11.32
C GLU A 157 -21.65 -10.30 10.85
N VAL A 158 -21.15 -10.56 9.63
CA VAL A 158 -20.07 -9.78 9.02
C VAL A 158 -20.48 -8.32 8.84
N PHE A 159 -21.70 -8.07 8.38
CA PHE A 159 -22.25 -6.73 8.20
C PHE A 159 -22.33 -5.97 9.53
N GLU A 160 -22.95 -6.56 10.54
CA GLU A 160 -23.10 -5.98 11.89
C GLU A 160 -21.72 -5.70 12.51
N TRP A 161 -20.77 -6.62 12.36
CA TRP A 161 -19.39 -6.43 12.83
C TRP A 161 -18.72 -5.21 12.16
N LEU A 162 -18.83 -5.09 10.82
CA LEU A 162 -18.26 -3.95 10.09
C LEU A 162 -18.95 -2.63 10.46
N GLN A 163 -20.26 -2.65 10.71
CA GLN A 163 -21.00 -1.48 11.16
C GLN A 163 -20.56 -1.02 12.55
N GLU A 164 -20.35 -1.94 13.49
CA GLU A 164 -19.89 -1.63 14.84
C GLU A 164 -18.47 -1.07 14.82
N ASP A 165 -17.55 -1.72 14.09
CA ASP A 165 -16.18 -1.24 13.96
C ASP A 165 -16.11 0.11 13.24
N PHE A 166 -16.92 0.35 12.20
CA PHE A 166 -17.04 1.67 11.55
C PHE A 166 -17.59 2.75 12.50
N SER A 167 -18.59 2.42 13.32
CA SER A 167 -19.20 3.37 14.27
C SER A 167 -18.16 3.94 15.24
N ARG A 168 -17.16 3.15 15.63
CA ARG A 168 -16.01 3.62 16.43
C ARG A 168 -15.26 4.78 15.77
N TYR A 169 -15.14 4.81 14.45
CA TYR A 169 -14.51 5.92 13.73
C TYR A 169 -15.50 7.07 13.59
N TYR A 170 -16.71 6.76 13.12
CA TYR A 170 -17.71 7.73 12.71
C TYR A 170 -18.26 8.57 13.88
N GLU A 171 -18.42 7.97 15.06
CA GLU A 171 -18.97 8.63 16.26
C GLU A 171 -17.92 9.29 17.15
N GLN A 172 -16.63 8.98 16.95
CA GLN A 172 -15.53 9.55 17.74
C GLN A 172 -14.92 10.77 17.02
N ASN A 173 -13.77 10.58 16.37
CA ASN A 173 -13.00 11.66 15.76
C ASN A 173 -13.00 11.64 14.24
N LYS A 174 -13.79 10.75 13.61
CA LYS A 174 -13.91 10.56 12.16
C LYS A 174 -12.56 10.36 11.44
N ALA A 175 -11.59 9.73 12.10
CA ALA A 175 -10.36 9.33 11.43
C ALA A 175 -10.68 8.44 10.21
N PRO A 176 -9.84 8.46 9.15
CA PRO A 176 -10.06 7.65 7.96
C PRO A 176 -10.23 6.16 8.28
N TYR A 177 -11.37 5.60 7.87
CA TYR A 177 -11.66 4.18 8.04
C TYR A 177 -11.07 3.38 6.87
N MET A 178 -9.87 2.85 7.06
CA MET A 178 -9.22 1.97 6.08
C MET A 178 -9.64 0.52 6.31
N MET A 179 -10.00 -0.19 5.24
CA MET A 179 -10.30 -1.63 5.28
C MET A 179 -9.24 -2.41 4.46
N PRO A 180 -8.12 -2.81 5.08
CA PRO A 180 -7.06 -3.51 4.37
C PRO A 180 -7.37 -5.01 4.26
N PHE A 181 -7.54 -5.49 3.03
CA PHE A 181 -7.86 -6.88 2.70
C PHE A 181 -6.74 -7.55 1.92
N HIS A 182 -6.53 -8.85 2.17
CA HIS A 182 -5.94 -9.74 1.17
C HIS A 182 -7.01 -10.42 0.31
N THR A 183 -6.59 -10.97 -0.84
CA THR A 183 -7.48 -11.70 -1.76
C THR A 183 -8.23 -12.87 -1.13
N ASN A 184 -7.73 -13.40 -0.01
CA ASN A 184 -8.36 -14.49 0.74
C ASN A 184 -9.76 -14.12 1.25
N TRP A 185 -9.99 -12.86 1.63
CA TRP A 185 -11.31 -12.37 2.04
C TRP A 185 -12.38 -12.67 0.98
N PHE A 186 -12.05 -12.40 -0.28
CA PHE A 186 -12.96 -12.51 -1.41
C PHE A 186 -13.18 -13.95 -1.90
N GLN A 187 -12.52 -14.95 -1.29
CA GLN A 187 -12.76 -16.36 -1.59
C GLN A 187 -13.99 -16.92 -0.85
N THR A 188 -14.42 -16.26 0.24
CA THR A 188 -15.59 -16.68 1.02
C THR A 188 -16.79 -15.79 0.72
N LYS A 189 -17.84 -16.37 0.12
CA LYS A 189 -19.03 -15.61 -0.30
C LYS A 189 -19.70 -14.81 0.81
N ALA A 190 -19.80 -15.36 2.02
CA ALA A 190 -20.43 -14.68 3.14
C ALA A 190 -19.67 -13.40 3.55
N LEU A 191 -18.33 -13.43 3.53
CA LEU A 191 -17.49 -12.25 3.78
C LEU A 191 -17.70 -11.18 2.71
N THR A 192 -17.71 -11.58 1.44
CA THR A 192 -17.97 -10.67 0.32
C THR A 192 -19.38 -10.07 0.36
N ASN A 193 -20.40 -10.89 0.65
CA ASN A 193 -21.78 -10.42 0.75
C ASN A 193 -21.98 -9.47 1.94
N GLY A 194 -21.40 -9.78 3.09
CA GLY A 194 -21.44 -8.90 4.26
C GLY A 194 -20.74 -7.56 3.98
N LEU A 195 -19.59 -7.58 3.29
CA LEU A 195 -18.93 -6.37 2.82
C LEU A 195 -19.80 -5.56 1.85
N HIS A 196 -20.48 -6.20 0.89
CA HIS A 196 -21.40 -5.49 0.00
C HIS A 196 -22.55 -4.82 0.77
N LYS A 197 -23.18 -5.53 1.73
CA LYS A 197 -24.21 -4.93 2.61
C LYS A 197 -23.68 -3.73 3.38
N PHE A 198 -22.45 -3.85 3.91
CA PHE A 198 -21.79 -2.75 4.61
C PHE A 198 -21.56 -1.54 3.69
N LEU A 199 -21.05 -1.77 2.48
CA LEU A 199 -20.82 -0.71 1.49
C LEU A 199 -22.13 -0.04 1.06
N ASP A 200 -23.19 -0.81 0.81
CA ASP A 200 -24.51 -0.28 0.47
C ASP A 200 -25.04 0.62 1.60
N TRP A 201 -24.93 0.18 2.86
CA TRP A 201 -25.37 0.97 4.02
C TRP A 201 -24.51 2.21 4.27
N VAL A 202 -23.18 2.07 4.27
CA VAL A 202 -22.27 3.15 4.70
C VAL A 202 -22.22 4.28 3.68
N LEU A 203 -22.42 3.97 2.39
CA LEU A 203 -22.47 4.96 1.31
C LEU A 203 -23.83 5.65 1.16
N GLU A 204 -24.87 5.19 1.88
CA GLU A 204 -26.13 5.93 2.03
C GLU A 204 -26.02 7.08 3.06
N LEU A 205 -24.97 7.08 3.89
CA LEU A 205 -24.72 8.16 4.85
C LEU A 205 -24.30 9.44 4.11
N PRO A 206 -24.83 10.63 4.50
CA PRO A 206 -24.70 11.85 3.72
C PRO A 206 -23.29 12.46 3.71
N ASP A 207 -22.41 12.04 4.62
CA ASP A 207 -21.09 12.61 4.87
C ASP A 207 -19.96 11.58 4.84
N VAL A 208 -20.16 10.48 4.11
CA VAL A 208 -19.17 9.42 3.90
C VAL A 208 -18.70 9.37 2.44
N TYR A 209 -17.39 9.23 2.25
CA TYR A 209 -16.76 9.11 0.93
C TYR A 209 -15.76 7.96 0.89
N ALA A 210 -15.82 7.17 -0.18
CA ALA A 210 -14.78 6.20 -0.51
C ALA A 210 -13.70 6.89 -1.37
N LEU A 211 -12.47 6.94 -0.86
CA LEU A 211 -11.35 7.68 -1.46
C LEU A 211 -10.11 6.79 -1.56
N THR A 212 -9.23 7.15 -2.48
CA THR A 212 -7.83 6.70 -2.45
C THR A 212 -7.07 7.34 -1.29
N VAL A 213 -5.94 6.75 -0.91
CA VAL A 213 -5.10 7.29 0.18
C VAL A 213 -4.55 8.66 -0.22
N THR A 214 -4.12 8.82 -1.47
CA THR A 214 -3.65 10.12 -1.98
C THR A 214 -4.75 11.19 -1.94
N GLN A 215 -5.99 10.88 -2.33
CA GLN A 215 -7.11 11.83 -2.23
C GLN A 215 -7.44 12.23 -0.79
N MET A 216 -7.35 11.27 0.14
CA MET A 216 -7.50 11.52 1.57
C MET A 216 -6.39 12.43 2.10
N LEU A 217 -5.12 12.15 1.77
CA LEU A 217 -3.98 12.99 2.19
C LEU A 217 -4.07 14.41 1.61
N GLN A 218 -4.49 14.57 0.36
CA GLN A 218 -4.73 15.89 -0.23
C GLN A 218 -5.76 16.69 0.56
N TYR A 219 -6.86 16.04 0.99
CA TYR A 219 -7.82 16.68 1.90
C TYR A 219 -7.19 17.05 3.24
N MET A 220 -6.33 16.20 3.81
CA MET A 220 -5.64 16.51 5.06
C MET A 220 -4.68 17.70 4.98
N THR A 221 -4.12 17.98 3.79
CA THR A 221 -3.26 19.16 3.59
C THR A 221 -4.02 20.49 3.50
N ASP A 222 -5.29 20.47 3.10
CA ASP A 222 -6.16 21.65 2.99
C ASP A 222 -7.62 21.26 3.29
N PRO A 223 -7.95 21.00 4.57
CA PRO A 223 -9.25 20.45 4.94
C PRO A 223 -10.38 21.44 4.65
N LYS A 224 -11.46 20.93 4.06
CA LYS A 224 -12.67 21.69 3.74
C LYS A 224 -13.83 21.25 4.62
N GLU A 225 -14.71 22.20 4.95
CA GLU A 225 -15.98 21.86 5.57
C GLU A 225 -16.86 21.07 4.60
N MET A 226 -17.76 20.24 5.12
CA MET A 226 -18.67 19.41 4.32
C MET A 226 -19.48 20.19 3.27
N ARG A 227 -19.87 21.43 3.58
CA ARG A 227 -20.61 22.30 2.65
C ARG A 227 -19.79 22.71 1.42
N GLU A 228 -18.47 22.60 1.49
CA GLU A 228 -17.50 23.00 0.46
C GLU A 228 -16.86 21.78 -0.23
N ILE A 229 -17.34 20.56 0.06
CA ILE A 229 -16.73 19.32 -0.44
C ILE A 229 -16.69 19.25 -1.98
N ASN A 230 -17.70 19.83 -2.65
CA ASN A 230 -17.78 19.92 -4.11
C ASN A 230 -16.69 20.81 -4.74
N THR A 231 -15.98 21.58 -3.92
CA THR A 231 -14.84 22.41 -4.34
C THR A 231 -13.52 21.64 -4.32
N ILE A 232 -13.48 20.46 -3.70
CA ILE A 232 -12.29 19.59 -3.67
C ILE A 232 -12.13 18.95 -5.05
N ASP A 233 -11.27 19.55 -5.85
CA ASP A 233 -11.03 19.12 -7.23
C ASP A 233 -10.56 17.67 -7.35
N ALA A 234 -9.82 17.17 -6.36
CA ALA A 234 -9.30 15.80 -6.33
C ALA A 234 -10.37 14.73 -6.12
N TRP A 235 -11.53 15.08 -5.56
CA TRP A 235 -12.61 14.15 -5.25
C TRP A 235 -13.66 14.08 -6.36
N LYS A 236 -13.54 14.91 -7.40
CA LYS A 236 -14.50 14.93 -8.51
C LYS A 236 -14.33 13.70 -9.40
N CYS A 237 -15.42 12.96 -9.61
CA CYS A 237 -15.43 11.75 -10.43
C CYS A 237 -15.26 12.01 -11.94
N ASP A 238 -15.41 13.25 -12.41
CA ASP A 238 -15.27 13.62 -13.82
C ASP A 238 -13.80 13.76 -14.26
N LYS A 239 -12.89 13.95 -13.29
CA LYS A 239 -11.45 13.89 -13.47
C LYS A 239 -10.95 12.49 -13.15
N SER A 240 -11.29 11.50 -13.98
CA SER A 240 -10.51 10.27 -14.01
C SER A 240 -9.12 10.59 -14.55
N VAL A 241 -8.22 11.06 -13.68
CA VAL A 241 -6.80 11.13 -14.00
C VAL A 241 -6.32 9.68 -14.02
N ALA A 242 -6.49 9.04 -15.18
CA ALA A 242 -6.06 7.68 -15.37
C ALA A 242 -4.54 7.66 -15.18
N VAL A 243 -4.07 7.04 -14.08
CA VAL A 243 -2.64 6.89 -13.76
C VAL A 243 -1.95 5.86 -14.66
N ALA A 244 -2.74 5.21 -15.53
CA ALA A 244 -2.28 4.38 -16.63
C ALA A 244 -3.19 4.59 -17.86
N PRO A 245 -2.66 4.39 -19.09
CA PRO A 245 -3.49 4.41 -20.28
C PRO A 245 -4.41 3.20 -20.35
N LYS A 246 -5.43 3.28 -21.22
CA LYS A 246 -6.39 2.21 -21.43
C LYS A 246 -5.70 0.85 -21.66
N PRO A 247 -6.06 -0.19 -20.89
CA PRO A 247 -5.48 -1.51 -21.04
C PRO A 247 -5.85 -2.13 -22.39
N CYS A 248 -5.01 -3.06 -22.83
CA CYS A 248 -5.25 -3.88 -24.01
C CYS A 248 -6.47 -4.81 -23.82
N ASN A 249 -7.16 -5.11 -24.92
CA ASN A 249 -8.26 -6.09 -24.91
C ASN A 249 -7.75 -7.54 -24.92
N ILE A 250 -6.59 -7.78 -25.53
CA ILE A 250 -5.93 -9.08 -25.60
C ILE A 250 -4.54 -8.91 -24.97
N TRP A 251 -4.29 -9.64 -23.89
CA TRP A 251 -3.02 -9.60 -23.17
C TRP A 251 -2.10 -10.74 -23.59
N ASN A 252 -0.81 -10.57 -23.30
CA ASN A 252 0.19 -11.61 -23.42
C ASN A 252 0.25 -12.42 -22.12
N THR A 253 0.25 -13.75 -22.24
CA THR A 253 0.56 -14.67 -21.14
C THR A 253 1.97 -15.20 -21.36
N CYS A 254 2.92 -14.66 -20.60
CA CYS A 254 4.34 -14.92 -20.73
C CYS A 254 4.76 -16.08 -19.82
N ALA A 255 5.25 -17.17 -20.40
CA ALA A 255 5.90 -18.27 -19.67
C ALA A 255 7.39 -17.97 -19.53
N LEU A 256 7.79 -17.46 -18.37
CA LEU A 256 9.10 -16.86 -18.15
C LEU A 256 9.98 -17.75 -17.26
N PRO A 257 11.26 -17.98 -17.63
CA PRO A 257 12.19 -18.67 -16.74
C PRO A 257 12.49 -17.80 -15.51
N PHE A 258 12.52 -18.44 -14.35
CA PHE A 258 12.84 -17.81 -13.07
C PHE A 258 13.80 -18.68 -12.26
N LYS A 259 15.00 -18.18 -12.01
CA LYS A 259 15.98 -18.85 -11.15
C LYS A 259 15.68 -18.53 -9.69
N ILE A 260 15.28 -19.54 -8.92
CA ILE A 260 14.98 -19.40 -7.49
C ILE A 260 16.31 -19.15 -6.75
N PRO A 261 16.51 -17.98 -6.09
CA PRO A 261 17.81 -17.61 -5.51
C PRO A 261 18.35 -18.64 -4.51
N GLU A 262 17.50 -19.18 -3.66
CA GLU A 262 17.88 -20.06 -2.55
C GLU A 262 18.09 -21.53 -2.96
N GLN A 263 17.47 -21.95 -4.07
CA GLN A 263 17.41 -23.36 -4.45
C GLN A 263 18.27 -23.69 -5.67
N ASN A 264 18.82 -22.67 -6.35
CA ASN A 264 19.55 -22.81 -7.62
C ASN A 264 18.78 -23.63 -8.68
N ILE A 265 17.45 -23.69 -8.55
CA ILE A 265 16.51 -24.35 -9.46
C ILE A 265 15.90 -23.28 -10.35
N THR A 266 15.71 -23.59 -11.63
CA THR A 266 14.95 -22.74 -12.54
C THR A 266 13.54 -23.31 -12.67
N ASP A 267 12.56 -22.47 -12.38
CA ASP A 267 11.13 -22.76 -12.54
C ASP A 267 10.53 -21.85 -13.62
N THR A 268 9.34 -22.18 -14.10
CA THR A 268 8.59 -21.36 -15.05
C THR A 268 7.51 -20.57 -14.30
N ARG A 269 7.58 -19.24 -14.38
CA ARG A 269 6.55 -18.35 -13.86
C ARG A 269 5.74 -17.75 -14.98
N TYR A 270 4.43 -17.74 -14.80
CA TYR A 270 3.51 -17.09 -15.71
C TYR A 270 3.27 -15.65 -15.27
N MET A 271 3.30 -14.74 -16.24
CA MET A 271 3.04 -13.32 -16.05
C MET A 271 2.11 -12.82 -17.16
N GLU A 272 1.09 -12.06 -16.80
CA GLU A 272 0.14 -11.49 -17.75
C GLU A 272 0.34 -9.98 -17.86
N THR A 273 0.43 -9.46 -19.09
CA THR A 273 0.68 -8.04 -19.35
C THR A 273 0.20 -7.65 -20.75
N CYS A 274 -0.12 -6.37 -20.93
CA CYS A 274 -0.37 -5.77 -22.24
C CYS A 274 0.91 -5.45 -23.04
N ARG A 275 2.09 -5.69 -22.43
CA ARG A 275 3.39 -5.35 -22.96
C ARG A 275 4.04 -6.60 -23.57
N GLU A 276 5.11 -6.40 -24.34
CA GLU A 276 5.88 -7.53 -24.87
C GLU A 276 6.42 -8.39 -23.72
N CYS A 277 6.47 -9.70 -23.92
CA CYS A 277 7.01 -10.61 -22.92
C CYS A 277 8.50 -10.35 -22.71
N PRO A 278 8.96 -10.20 -21.46
CA PRO A 278 10.39 -10.07 -21.17
C PRO A 278 11.12 -11.40 -21.40
N ASN A 279 12.44 -11.40 -21.32
CA ASN A 279 13.27 -12.59 -21.53
C ASN A 279 13.23 -13.54 -20.33
N VAL A 280 13.14 -12.99 -19.12
CA VAL A 280 13.08 -13.73 -17.85
C VAL A 280 12.01 -13.12 -16.94
N TYR A 281 11.65 -13.81 -15.86
CA TYR A 281 10.70 -13.29 -14.89
C TYR A 281 11.31 -12.08 -14.15
N PRO A 282 10.68 -10.89 -14.19
CA PRO A 282 11.18 -9.70 -13.51
C PRO A 282 11.38 -9.93 -12.02
N TRP A 283 12.52 -9.49 -11.48
CA TRP A 283 12.88 -9.71 -10.08
C TRP A 283 13.88 -8.67 -9.57
N LEU A 284 14.36 -8.84 -8.34
CA LEU A 284 15.41 -8.02 -7.73
C LEU A 284 16.64 -7.93 -8.64
N GLY A 285 17.04 -6.70 -8.97
CA GLY A 285 18.19 -6.38 -9.83
C GLY A 285 17.95 -6.54 -11.34
N ASP A 286 16.73 -6.90 -11.77
CA ASP A 286 16.30 -6.95 -13.18
C ASP A 286 14.77 -6.77 -13.30
N ALA A 287 14.29 -5.57 -12.94
CA ALA A 287 12.89 -5.17 -13.02
C ALA A 287 12.36 -5.16 -14.46
N GLY A 288 13.23 -5.04 -15.46
CA GLY A 288 12.87 -5.15 -16.88
C GLY A 288 12.74 -6.59 -17.39
N GLY A 289 13.17 -7.60 -16.62
CA GLY A 289 13.21 -9.00 -17.05
C GLY A 289 14.11 -9.24 -18.27
N THR A 290 15.25 -8.53 -18.34
CA THR A 290 16.17 -8.55 -19.47
C THR A 290 17.03 -9.81 -19.55
N GLY A 291 17.21 -10.51 -18.43
CA GLY A 291 18.07 -11.68 -18.29
C GLY A 291 19.51 -11.35 -17.90
N ILE A 292 19.81 -10.09 -17.59
CA ILE A 292 21.13 -9.62 -17.14
C ILE A 292 21.04 -9.32 -15.65
N SER A 293 21.72 -10.12 -14.84
CA SER A 293 21.69 -9.98 -13.37
C SER A 293 22.39 -8.69 -12.92
N GLY A 294 21.79 -7.98 -11.96
CA GLY A 294 22.36 -6.76 -11.37
C GLY A 294 22.42 -5.58 -12.34
N ARG A 295 21.56 -5.60 -13.37
CA ARG A 295 21.49 -4.52 -14.36
C ARG A 295 20.93 -3.26 -13.73
N ASP A 296 19.96 -3.42 -12.84
CA ASP A 296 19.28 -2.31 -12.21
C ASP A 296 20.10 -1.84 -11.01
N ASN A 297 20.53 -0.58 -11.09
CA ASN A 297 21.15 0.13 -9.99
C ASN A 297 20.38 1.44 -9.80
N TYR A 298 19.57 1.49 -8.74
CA TYR A 298 18.74 2.64 -8.43
C TYR A 298 19.53 3.58 -7.52
N ILE A 299 20.22 4.55 -8.12
CA ILE A 299 21.04 5.50 -7.38
C ILE A 299 20.21 6.75 -7.10
N PHE A 300 20.04 7.09 -5.83
CA PHE A 300 19.51 8.41 -5.46
C PHE A 300 20.52 9.50 -5.85
N SER A 301 20.06 10.51 -6.58
CA SER A 301 20.91 11.59 -7.12
C SER A 301 20.72 12.93 -6.42
N GLY A 302 20.00 12.96 -5.29
CA GLY A 302 19.87 14.15 -4.45
C GLY A 302 20.99 14.30 -3.43
N PRO A 303 21.00 15.41 -2.66
CA PRO A 303 22.03 15.66 -1.65
C PRO A 303 22.01 14.53 -0.60
N VAL A 304 23.16 13.86 -0.43
CA VAL A 304 23.34 12.83 0.59
C VAL A 304 23.39 13.52 1.95
N GLN A 305 22.31 13.40 2.72
CA GLN A 305 22.33 13.69 4.14
C GLN A 305 22.67 12.41 4.88
N ASP A 306 23.84 12.38 5.51
CA ASP A 306 24.19 11.28 6.41
C ASP A 306 23.18 11.20 7.55
N ALA A 307 23.01 9.99 8.08
CA ALA A 307 22.03 9.69 9.11
C ALA A 307 22.19 10.57 10.38
N ASP A 308 23.31 11.27 10.55
CA ASP A 308 23.60 12.14 11.69
C ASP A 308 23.57 13.64 11.38
N GLY A 309 23.09 14.05 10.19
CA GLY A 309 22.78 15.45 9.89
C GLY A 309 24.00 16.35 9.63
N GLU A 310 25.15 15.79 9.30
CA GLU A 310 26.30 16.57 8.80
C GLU A 310 26.35 16.50 7.26
N ASN A 311 26.44 17.67 6.62
CA ASN A 311 26.72 17.75 5.19
C ASN A 311 28.16 17.26 4.95
N VAL A 312 28.31 16.27 4.08
CA VAL A 312 29.63 15.90 3.57
C VAL A 312 29.98 16.88 2.45
N ASP A 313 30.89 17.81 2.73
CA ASP A 313 31.51 18.63 1.69
C ASP A 313 32.28 17.72 0.73
N GLU A 314 31.96 17.78 -0.56
CA GLU A 314 32.71 17.12 -1.62
C GLU A 314 34.15 17.66 -1.66
N ASN A 315 35.13 16.75 -1.53
CA ASN A 315 36.52 16.96 -1.95
C ASN A 315 36.93 15.83 -2.91
#